data_AF-A0A1G3XSY8-F1
#
_entry.id   AF-A0A1G3XSY8-F1
#
_cell.length_a   1.000
_cell.length_b   1.000
_cell.length_c   1.000
_cell.angle_alpha   90.00
_cell.angle_beta   90.00
_cell.angle_gamma   90.00
#
_symmetry.space_group_name_H-M   'P 1'
#
loop_
_entity.id
_entity.type
_entity.pdbx_description
1 polymer ?
#
loop_
_entity_poly.entity_id
_entity_poly.type
_entity_poly.pdbx_seq_one_letter_code
_entity_poly.pdbx_strand_id
1 'polypeptide(L)'
;MIYEPGKGIWHLLGWAGSGMMVIMMLYSLRKRIALFSSLGSLSRWLSAHMFLGIMGPILITFHSTFKFGGIIATSFWSMILTMIFGILGRYIYVQIPRSLAGTELAVRDIEQIIESIEIQLREYSGGVNLADLSRGIDPEGGDFAERGLMKTLLFMFRTDIVISYRIQKVNTILKRQHHLAWKVRRKIDQLLKKKAALIRRKNYLSTSHQLLHYWHVVHIPLAIVMFLIMILHIVVYYLFRPVHSI
;
A
#
# COMPACT_ATOMS: atom_id res chain seq x y z
N MET A 1 29.76 27.51 -16.36
CA MET A 1 30.46 26.21 -16.20
C MET A 1 29.95 25.38 -15.00
N ILE A 2 28.65 25.38 -14.67
CA ILE A 2 28.08 24.66 -13.49
C ILE A 2 26.88 23.75 -13.87
N TYR A 3 26.46 23.77 -15.14
CA TYR A 3 25.23 23.12 -15.62
C TYR A 3 25.45 22.21 -16.84
N GLU A 4 26.52 21.42 -16.85
CA GLU A 4 26.68 20.35 -17.85
C GLU A 4 26.34 18.98 -17.23
N PRO A 5 25.66 18.07 -17.95
CA PRO A 5 25.25 16.74 -17.46
C PRO A 5 26.42 15.74 -17.29
N GLY A 6 27.63 16.22 -16.96
CA GLY A 6 28.84 15.41 -16.84
C GLY A 6 29.95 15.99 -15.95
N LYS A 7 29.76 17.15 -15.31
CA LYS A 7 30.75 17.75 -14.38
C LYS A 7 30.05 18.34 -13.15
N GLY A 8 30.62 18.13 -11.96
CA GLY A 8 30.18 18.73 -10.70
C GLY A 8 29.12 17.93 -9.92
N ILE A 9 28.25 18.64 -9.18
CA ILE A 9 27.28 18.12 -8.19
C ILE A 9 26.35 17.03 -8.79
N TRP A 10 26.06 17.10 -10.09
CA TRP A 10 25.22 16.14 -10.80
C TRP A 10 25.81 14.73 -10.89
N HIS A 11 27.14 14.60 -10.82
CA HIS A 11 27.85 13.32 -10.77
C HIS A 11 27.66 12.64 -9.40
N LEU A 12 27.75 13.43 -8.31
CA LEU A 12 27.48 12.95 -6.95
C LEU A 12 26.04 12.48 -6.80
N LEU A 13 25.10 13.13 -7.49
CA LEU A 13 23.69 12.72 -7.54
C LEU A 13 23.51 11.36 -8.22
N GLY A 14 24.28 11.06 -9.28
CA GLY A 14 24.28 9.76 -9.94
C GLY A 14 24.85 8.63 -9.05
N TRP A 15 25.94 8.92 -8.32
CA TRP A 15 26.50 8.00 -7.33
C TRP A 15 25.55 7.77 -6.15
N ALA A 16 24.91 8.83 -5.66
CA ALA A 16 23.89 8.72 -4.60
C ALA A 16 22.69 7.88 -5.06
N GLY A 17 22.17 8.12 -6.27
CA GLY A 17 21.09 7.33 -6.86
C GLY A 17 21.47 5.85 -7.05
N SER A 18 22.69 5.59 -7.54
CA SER A 18 23.21 4.22 -7.71
C SER A 18 23.38 3.52 -6.35
N GLY A 19 23.91 4.22 -5.34
CA GLY A 19 24.04 3.71 -3.98
C GLY A 19 22.69 3.37 -3.35
N MET A 20 21.68 4.21 -3.55
CA MET A 20 20.31 3.95 -3.10
C MET A 20 19.70 2.71 -3.78
N MET A 21 19.93 2.52 -5.08
CA MET A 21 19.48 1.35 -5.81
C MET A 21 20.16 0.06 -5.34
N VAL A 22 21.46 0.11 -5.02
CA VAL A 22 22.18 -1.03 -4.43
C VAL A 22 21.64 -1.35 -3.02
N ILE A 23 21.35 -0.34 -2.20
CA ILE A 23 20.69 -0.52 -0.90
C ILE A 23 19.29 -1.14 -1.06
N MET A 24 18.54 -0.78 -2.11
CA MET A 24 17.26 -1.44 -2.44
C MET A 24 17.45 -2.91 -2.84
N MET A 25 18.55 -3.27 -3.53
CA MET A 25 18.86 -4.66 -3.87
C MET A 25 19.29 -5.48 -2.65
N LEU A 26 20.04 -4.87 -1.73
CA LEU A 26 20.42 -5.44 -0.43
C LEU A 26 19.20 -5.89 0.39
N TYR A 27 18.04 -5.22 0.28
CA TYR A 27 16.79 -5.69 0.88
C TYR A 27 16.34 -7.06 0.35
N SER A 28 16.40 -7.27 -0.97
CA SER A 28 16.03 -8.55 -1.61
C SER A 28 17.01 -9.66 -1.23
N LEU A 29 18.29 -9.32 -1.12
CA LEU A 29 19.35 -10.24 -0.70
C LEU A 29 19.25 -10.62 0.78
N ARG A 30 18.95 -9.66 1.68
CA ARG A 30 18.69 -9.93 3.11
C ARG A 30 17.55 -10.93 3.31
N LYS A 31 16.47 -10.81 2.53
CA LYS A 31 15.33 -11.74 2.61
C LYS A 31 15.72 -13.18 2.25
N ARG A 32 16.83 -13.38 1.53
CA ARG A 32 17.35 -14.69 1.10
C ARG A 32 18.56 -15.18 1.90
N ILE A 33 19.32 -14.28 2.54
CA ILE A 33 20.57 -14.62 3.25
C ILE A 33 20.39 -14.35 4.76
N ALA A 34 20.33 -15.43 5.54
CA ALA A 34 20.09 -15.39 6.99
C ALA A 34 21.17 -14.63 7.80
N LEU A 35 22.38 -14.47 7.25
CA LEU A 35 23.51 -13.78 7.89
C LEU A 35 23.25 -12.29 8.17
N PHE A 36 22.34 -11.64 7.42
CA PHE A 36 21.97 -10.23 7.62
C PHE A 36 20.64 -10.05 8.38
N SER A 37 20.16 -11.11 9.04
CA SER A 37 18.92 -11.06 9.83
C SER A 37 19.03 -10.14 11.06
N SER A 38 20.25 -9.93 11.60
CA SER A 38 20.54 -9.14 12.80
C SER A 38 20.46 -7.61 12.60
N LEU A 39 20.52 -7.10 11.37
CA LEU A 39 20.58 -5.65 11.07
C LEU A 39 19.20 -4.94 11.12
N GLY A 40 18.39 -5.20 12.14
CA GLY A 40 17.16 -4.43 12.42
C GLY A 40 15.85 -5.03 11.89
N SER A 41 14.73 -4.46 12.34
CA SER A 41 13.39 -5.03 12.13
C SER A 41 12.94 -5.01 10.66
N LEU A 42 12.25 -6.07 10.21
CA LEU A 42 11.72 -6.19 8.85
C LEU A 42 10.86 -4.98 8.42
N SER A 43 10.12 -4.39 9.38
CA SER A 43 9.31 -3.19 9.13
C SER A 43 10.15 -1.96 8.77
N ARG A 44 11.32 -1.75 9.41
CA ARG A 44 12.18 -0.58 9.12
C ARG A 44 12.76 -0.67 7.71
N TRP A 45 13.18 -1.86 7.31
CA TRP A 45 13.68 -2.12 5.96
C TRP A 45 12.63 -1.91 4.87
N LEU A 46 11.40 -2.37 5.09
CA LEU A 46 10.30 -2.13 4.15
C LEU A 46 9.98 -0.63 4.03
N SER A 47 10.01 0.10 5.14
CA SER A 47 9.84 1.56 5.12
C SER A 47 10.99 2.26 4.38
N ALA A 48 12.23 1.82 4.56
CA ALA A 48 13.38 2.34 3.82
C ALA A 48 13.25 2.05 2.31
N HIS A 49 12.87 0.83 1.90
CA HIS A 49 12.66 0.48 0.50
C HIS A 49 11.58 1.37 -0.16
N MET A 50 10.46 1.59 0.53
CA MET A 50 9.40 2.49 0.05
C MET A 50 9.90 3.93 -0.08
N PHE A 51 10.66 4.41 0.91
CA PHE A 51 11.26 5.74 0.86
C PHE A 51 12.23 5.89 -0.31
N LEU A 52 13.15 4.95 -0.49
CA LEU A 52 14.12 4.94 -1.58
C LEU A 52 13.43 4.83 -2.95
N GLY A 53 12.37 4.01 -3.05
CA GLY A 53 11.58 3.87 -4.28
C GLY A 53 10.83 5.14 -4.68
N ILE A 54 10.43 5.99 -3.72
CA ILE A 54 9.81 7.30 -3.99
C ILE A 54 10.89 8.36 -4.30
N MET A 55 12.01 8.31 -3.58
CA MET A 55 13.12 9.24 -3.81
C MET A 55 13.84 9.00 -5.15
N GLY A 56 13.86 7.77 -5.65
CA GLY A 56 14.51 7.38 -6.91
C GLY A 56 14.06 8.23 -8.10
N PRO A 57 12.76 8.29 -8.44
CA PRO A 57 12.26 9.14 -9.52
C PRO A 57 12.55 10.62 -9.36
N ILE A 58 12.51 11.13 -8.12
CA ILE A 58 12.84 12.53 -7.83
C ILE A 58 14.30 12.79 -8.18
N LEU A 59 15.23 11.98 -7.66
CA LEU A 59 16.65 12.12 -7.91
C LEU A 59 17.00 11.95 -9.39
N ILE A 60 16.37 11.00 -10.08
CA ILE A 60 16.58 10.77 -11.51
C ILE A 60 16.09 11.97 -12.33
N THR A 61 14.97 12.58 -11.97
CA THR A 61 14.47 13.80 -12.63
C THR A 61 15.46 14.94 -12.51
N PHE A 62 16.03 15.12 -11.31
CA PHE A 62 17.08 16.11 -11.08
C PHE A 62 18.35 15.76 -11.86
N HIS A 63 18.81 14.51 -11.82
CA HIS A 63 20.00 14.04 -12.53
C HIS A 63 19.88 14.20 -14.05
N SER A 64 18.69 14.00 -14.63
CA SER A 64 18.44 14.17 -16.06
C SER A 64 18.20 15.62 -16.48
N THR A 65 18.29 16.59 -15.56
CA THR A 65 17.99 18.02 -15.81
C THR A 65 16.62 18.24 -16.46
N PHE A 66 15.62 17.43 -16.08
CA PHE A 66 14.25 17.43 -16.66
C PHE A 66 14.18 17.11 -18.16
N LYS A 67 15.27 16.62 -18.77
CA LYS A 67 15.29 16.24 -20.19
C LYS A 67 15.11 14.73 -20.32
N PHE A 68 13.95 14.33 -20.83
CA PHE A 68 13.61 12.93 -21.09
C PHE A 68 13.41 12.73 -22.60
N GLY A 69 14.21 11.86 -23.23
CA GLY A 69 14.10 11.57 -24.66
C GLY A 69 14.44 10.10 -24.96
N GLY A 70 13.80 9.54 -25.99
CA GLY A 70 14.05 8.18 -26.45
C GLY A 70 13.83 7.09 -25.39
N ILE A 71 14.70 6.08 -25.36
CA ILE A 71 14.63 4.90 -24.49
C ILE A 71 14.75 5.28 -22.99
N ILE A 72 15.34 6.43 -22.68
CA ILE A 72 15.47 6.90 -21.29
C ILE A 72 14.09 7.30 -20.74
N ALA A 73 13.22 7.90 -21.57
CA ALA A 73 11.86 8.25 -21.17
C ALA A 73 11.03 7.00 -20.84
N THR A 74 11.18 5.91 -21.61
CA THR A 74 10.49 4.65 -21.33
C THR A 74 10.95 4.02 -20.02
N SER A 75 12.24 4.10 -19.69
CA SER A 75 12.76 3.63 -18.41
C SER A 75 12.23 4.45 -17.23
N PHE A 76 12.13 5.77 -17.39
CA PHE A 76 11.58 6.65 -16.36
C PHE A 76 10.11 6.33 -16.06
N TRP A 77 9.28 6.17 -17.10
CA TRP A 77 7.87 5.80 -16.91
C TRP A 77 7.70 4.40 -16.31
N SER A 78 8.54 3.43 -16.70
CA SER A 78 8.57 2.10 -16.07
C SER A 78 8.88 2.19 -14.57
N MET A 79 9.82 3.06 -14.17
CA MET A 79 10.14 3.29 -12.77
C MET A 79 8.98 3.94 -12.01
N ILE A 80 8.32 4.96 -12.57
CA ILE A 80 7.12 5.57 -11.97
C ILE A 80 6.03 4.52 -11.78
N LEU A 81 5.79 3.68 -12.79
CA LEU A 81 4.82 2.60 -12.72
C LEU A 81 5.17 1.60 -11.62
N THR A 82 6.44 1.20 -11.53
CA THR A 82 6.96 0.30 -10.48
C THR A 82 6.78 0.89 -9.08
N MET A 83 7.01 2.20 -8.90
CA MET A 83 6.77 2.93 -7.65
C MET A 83 5.30 2.88 -7.25
N ILE A 84 4.38 3.18 -8.18
CA ILE A 84 2.93 3.14 -7.94
C ILE A 84 2.49 1.73 -7.54
N PHE A 85 2.93 0.70 -8.28
CA PHE A 85 2.66 -0.69 -7.91
C PHE A 85 3.25 -1.04 -6.54
N GLY A 86 4.44 -0.55 -6.18
CA GLY A 86 5.03 -0.76 -4.85
C GLY A 86 4.16 -0.19 -3.72
N ILE A 87 3.65 1.03 -3.89
CA ILE A 87 2.70 1.65 -2.94
C ILE A 87 1.42 0.84 -2.83
N LEU A 88 0.88 0.37 -3.96
CA LEU A 88 -0.30 -0.49 -3.98
C LEU A 88 -0.08 -1.81 -3.24
N GLY A 89 1.09 -2.44 -3.41
CA GLY A 89 1.49 -3.64 -2.67
C GLY A 89 1.51 -3.42 -1.17
N ARG A 90 2.03 -2.27 -0.71
CA ARG A 90 2.01 -1.90 0.71
C ARG A 90 0.59 -1.70 1.24
N TYR A 91 -0.29 -1.06 0.46
CA TYR A 91 -1.69 -0.89 0.82
C TYR A 91 -2.38 -2.24 1.03
N ILE A 92 -2.22 -3.18 0.09
CA ILE A 92 -2.77 -4.54 0.20
C ILE A 92 -2.17 -5.28 1.41
N TYR A 93 -0.86 -5.17 1.64
CA TYR A 93 -0.18 -5.85 2.74
C TYR A 93 -0.67 -5.40 4.13
N VAL A 94 -1.06 -4.14 4.30
CA VAL A 94 -1.61 -3.61 5.57
C VAL A 94 -3.04 -4.10 5.81
N GLN A 95 -3.77 -4.51 4.77
CA GLN A 95 -5.12 -5.04 4.90
C GLN A 95 -5.14 -6.47 5.45
N ILE A 96 -4.06 -7.24 5.30
CA ILE A 96 -3.98 -8.61 5.81
C ILE A 96 -3.81 -8.58 7.33
N PRO A 97 -4.81 -9.03 8.11
CA PRO A 97 -4.66 -9.20 9.55
C PRO A 97 -3.54 -10.20 9.84
N ARG A 98 -2.53 -9.78 10.61
CA ARG A 98 -1.44 -10.67 11.03
C ARG A 98 -1.80 -11.30 12.37
N SER A 99 -2.24 -12.57 12.37
CA SER A 99 -2.08 -13.42 13.55
C SER A 99 -1.06 -14.51 13.20
N LEU A 100 -0.02 -14.64 14.02
CA LEU A 100 1.10 -15.56 13.76
C LEU A 100 0.72 -17.05 13.90
N ALA A 101 -0.52 -17.37 14.31
CA ALA A 101 -0.94 -18.72 14.65
C ALA A 101 -1.83 -19.41 13.60
N GLY A 102 -2.20 -18.71 12.52
CA GLY A 102 -3.04 -19.26 11.47
C GLY A 102 -4.24 -18.37 11.24
N THR A 103 -4.44 -18.01 9.98
CA THR A 103 -5.50 -17.15 9.45
C THR A 103 -6.88 -17.41 10.06
N GLU A 104 -7.20 -18.67 10.36
CA GLU A 104 -8.46 -19.08 11.00
C GLU A 104 -8.62 -18.55 12.44
N LEU A 105 -7.55 -18.56 13.24
CA LEU A 105 -7.55 -17.95 14.58
C LEU A 105 -7.77 -16.43 14.48
N ALA A 106 -7.16 -15.78 13.48
CA ALA A 106 -7.35 -14.35 13.24
C ALA A 106 -8.81 -14.00 12.89
N VAL A 107 -9.49 -14.85 12.10
CA VAL A 107 -10.90 -14.66 11.73
C VAL A 107 -11.80 -14.86 12.94
N ARG A 108 -11.55 -15.90 13.74
CA ARG A 108 -12.31 -16.17 14.98
C ARG A 108 -12.19 -15.02 15.99
N ASP A 109 -10.98 -14.47 16.17
CA ASP A 109 -10.75 -13.31 17.03
C ASP A 109 -11.55 -12.09 16.56
N ILE A 110 -11.60 -11.86 15.24
CA ILE A 110 -12.38 -10.77 14.64
C ILE A 110 -13.88 -10.97 14.89
N GLU A 111 -14.39 -12.19 14.78
CA GLU A 111 -15.79 -12.52 15.03
C GLU A 111 -16.18 -12.31 16.49
N GLN A 112 -15.34 -12.72 17.43
CA GLN A 112 -15.55 -12.47 18.86
C GLN A 112 -15.61 -10.96 19.18
N ILE A 113 -14.74 -10.16 18.55
CA ILE A 113 -14.77 -8.70 18.73
C ILE A 113 -16.06 -8.12 18.12
N ILE A 114 -16.51 -8.59 16.96
CA ILE A 114 -17.77 -8.15 16.34
C ILE A 114 -18.95 -8.46 17.26
N GLU A 115 -19.03 -9.67 17.81
CA GLU A 115 -20.09 -10.08 18.74
C GLU A 115 -20.13 -9.18 19.98
N SER A 116 -18.96 -8.88 20.57
CA SER A 116 -18.87 -7.94 21.70
C SER A 116 -19.36 -6.52 21.35
N ILE A 117 -19.14 -6.08 20.10
CA ILE A 117 -19.61 -4.78 19.62
C ILE A 117 -21.13 -4.80 19.45
N GLU A 118 -21.72 -5.88 18.96
CA GLU A 118 -23.17 -6.02 18.81
C GLU A 118 -23.90 -6.03 20.17
N ILE A 119 -23.31 -6.67 21.18
CA ILE A 119 -23.82 -6.63 22.56
C ILE A 119 -23.81 -5.19 23.08
N GLN A 120 -22.69 -4.47 22.95
CA GLN A 120 -22.62 -3.05 23.34
C GLN A 120 -23.62 -2.19 22.56
N LEU A 121 -23.79 -2.46 21.27
CA LEU A 121 -24.74 -1.73 20.43
C LEU A 121 -26.17 -1.93 20.95
N ARG A 122 -26.55 -3.17 21.32
CA ARG A 122 -27.86 -3.49 21.90
C ARG A 122 -28.06 -2.76 23.23
N GLU A 123 -27.07 -2.79 24.11
CA GLU A 123 -27.09 -2.12 25.41
C GLU A 123 -27.33 -0.60 25.26
N TYR A 124 -26.57 0.07 24.38
CA TYR A 124 -26.72 1.51 24.14
C TYR A 124 -28.01 1.88 23.38
N SER A 125 -28.63 0.93 22.68
CA SER A 125 -29.80 1.17 21.84
C SER A 125 -31.13 1.13 22.57
N GLY A 126 -31.15 0.62 23.81
CA GLY A 126 -32.36 0.60 24.65
C GLY A 126 -33.58 -0.06 24.00
N GLY A 127 -33.39 -1.08 23.16
CA GLY A 127 -34.48 -1.82 22.50
C GLY A 127 -34.79 -1.41 21.06
N VAL A 128 -34.09 -0.42 20.50
CA VAL A 128 -34.15 -0.14 19.05
C VAL A 128 -33.51 -1.30 18.29
N ASN A 129 -34.15 -1.78 17.22
CA ASN A 129 -33.61 -2.85 16.36
C ASN A 129 -32.46 -2.33 15.48
N LEU A 130 -31.35 -1.96 16.12
CA LEU A 130 -30.09 -1.57 15.47
C LEU A 130 -29.41 -2.75 14.78
N ALA A 131 -29.79 -3.99 15.09
CA ALA A 131 -29.21 -5.18 14.49
C ALA A 131 -29.46 -5.18 12.97
N ASP A 132 -30.70 -4.96 12.54
CA ASP A 132 -31.07 -4.90 11.12
C ASP A 132 -30.42 -3.70 10.41
N LEU A 133 -30.38 -2.52 11.07
CA LEU A 133 -29.69 -1.33 10.55
C LEU A 133 -28.18 -1.56 10.41
N SER A 134 -27.55 -2.24 11.36
CA SER A 134 -26.11 -2.53 11.33
C SER A 134 -25.78 -3.52 10.22
N ARG A 135 -26.63 -4.53 9.99
CA ARG A 135 -26.46 -5.50 8.89
C ARG A 135 -26.50 -4.82 7.51
N GLY A 136 -27.30 -3.77 7.32
CA GLY A 136 -27.31 -2.98 6.08
C GLY A 136 -26.07 -2.10 5.83
N ILE A 137 -25.19 -1.96 6.83
CA ILE A 137 -23.91 -1.23 6.75
C ILE A 137 -22.74 -2.20 6.51
N ASP A 138 -22.91 -3.47 6.86
CA ASP A 138 -21.86 -4.48 6.77
C ASP A 138 -21.39 -4.60 5.31
N PRO A 139 -20.08 -4.43 5.03
CA PRO A 139 -19.59 -4.42 3.67
C PRO A 139 -19.82 -5.79 3.01
N GLU A 140 -20.58 -5.80 1.92
CA GLU A 140 -20.76 -6.99 1.08
C GLU A 140 -19.40 -7.48 0.58
N GLY A 141 -19.09 -8.76 0.85
CA GLY A 141 -17.92 -9.43 0.30
C GLY A 141 -18.10 -9.59 -1.20
N GLY A 142 -17.29 -8.90 -1.99
CA GLY A 142 -17.24 -9.11 -3.44
C GLY A 142 -16.21 -10.18 -3.77
N ASP A 143 -16.62 -11.22 -4.49
CA ASP A 143 -15.69 -12.25 -4.93
C ASP A 143 -14.71 -11.71 -5.97
N PHE A 144 -13.43 -11.99 -5.73
CA PHE A 144 -12.32 -11.57 -6.60
C PHE A 144 -12.45 -12.15 -8.02
N ALA A 145 -12.97 -13.38 -8.12
CA ALA A 145 -13.04 -14.16 -9.35
C ALA A 145 -13.86 -13.49 -10.46
N GLU A 146 -14.88 -12.69 -10.11
CA GLU A 146 -15.75 -12.06 -11.10
C GLU A 146 -15.32 -10.64 -11.53
N ARG A 147 -14.54 -9.93 -10.68
CA ARG A 147 -14.34 -8.48 -10.86
C ARG A 147 -12.95 -8.09 -11.36
N GLY A 148 -11.95 -8.96 -11.24
CA GLY A 148 -10.58 -8.67 -11.65
C GLY A 148 -9.89 -7.61 -10.76
N LEU A 149 -8.56 -7.54 -10.87
CA LEU A 149 -7.67 -6.79 -9.95
C LEU A 149 -8.09 -5.32 -9.76
N MET A 150 -8.25 -4.59 -10.87
CA MET A 150 -8.52 -3.15 -10.83
C MET A 150 -9.92 -2.82 -10.31
N LYS A 151 -10.95 -3.57 -10.71
CA LYS A 151 -12.31 -3.32 -10.20
C LYS A 151 -12.42 -3.71 -8.72
N THR A 152 -11.69 -4.73 -8.26
CA THR A 152 -11.65 -5.11 -6.84
C THR A 152 -11.01 -4.02 -5.99
N LEU A 153 -9.87 -3.47 -6.44
CA LEU A 153 -9.21 -2.36 -5.74
C LEU A 153 -10.06 -1.09 -5.73
N LEU A 154 -10.68 -0.75 -6.87
CA LEU A 154 -11.61 0.38 -6.96
C LEU A 154 -12.87 0.15 -6.11
N PHE A 155 -13.36 -1.09 -6.03
CA PHE A 155 -14.49 -1.47 -5.19
C PHE A 155 -14.15 -1.33 -3.70
N MET A 156 -12.98 -1.81 -3.26
CA MET A 156 -12.46 -1.61 -1.90
C MET A 156 -12.36 -0.14 -1.54
N PHE A 157 -11.81 0.69 -2.43
CA PHE A 157 -11.67 2.13 -2.20
C PHE A 157 -13.04 2.83 -2.16
N ARG A 158 -13.95 2.47 -3.08
CA ARG A 158 -15.33 2.99 -3.08
C ARG A 158 -16.11 2.55 -1.85
N THR A 159 -15.96 1.31 -1.38
CA THR A 159 -16.67 0.85 -0.18
C THR A 159 -16.29 1.69 1.03
N ASP A 160 -15.02 2.10 1.15
CA ASP A 160 -14.57 2.96 2.26
C ASP A 160 -15.34 4.30 2.30
N ILE A 161 -15.52 4.92 1.13
CA ILE A 161 -16.26 6.18 0.98
C ILE A 161 -17.77 5.96 1.26
N VAL A 162 -18.35 4.89 0.71
CA VAL A 162 -19.78 4.59 0.83
C VAL A 162 -20.16 4.22 2.27
N ILE A 163 -19.31 3.48 3.00
CA ILE A 163 -19.54 3.11 4.40
C ILE A 163 -19.63 4.37 5.27
N SER A 164 -18.70 5.32 5.09
CA SER A 164 -18.72 6.58 5.83
C SER A 164 -20.03 7.35 5.60
N TYR A 165 -20.53 7.35 4.36
CA TYR A 165 -21.81 7.98 4.01
C TYR A 165 -23.04 7.24 4.60
N ARG A 166 -23.04 5.90 4.59
CA ARG A 166 -24.12 5.08 5.19
C ARG A 166 -24.22 5.27 6.70
N ILE A 167 -23.08 5.34 7.39
CA ILE A 167 -23.02 5.58 8.83
C ILE A 167 -23.58 6.97 9.16
N GLN A 168 -23.27 7.98 8.33
CA GLN A 168 -23.85 9.31 8.50
C GLN A 168 -25.37 9.32 8.30
N LYS A 169 -25.89 8.57 7.33
CA LYS A 169 -27.34 8.39 7.11
C LYS A 169 -28.02 7.70 8.30
N VAL A 170 -27.40 6.69 8.90
CA VAL A 170 -27.90 6.00 10.10
C VAL A 170 -27.93 6.95 11.29
N ASN A 171 -26.91 7.81 11.44
CA ASN A 171 -26.91 8.85 12.46
C ASN A 171 -28.06 9.88 12.26
N THR A 172 -28.39 10.22 11.00
CA THR A 172 -29.56 11.06 10.70
C THR A 172 -30.88 10.37 11.07
N ILE A 173 -31.01 9.06 10.83
CA ILE A 173 -32.19 8.26 11.20
C ILE A 173 -32.33 8.20 12.74
N LEU A 174 -31.24 7.88 13.45
CA LEU A 174 -31.20 7.90 14.91
C LEU A 174 -31.46 9.29 15.50
N LYS A 175 -31.17 10.34 14.72
CA LYS A 175 -31.50 11.73 15.07
C LYS A 175 -32.96 12.06 14.96
N ARG A 176 -33.58 11.70 13.85
CA ARG A 176 -34.96 12.09 13.51
C ARG A 176 -36.03 11.18 14.11
N GLN A 177 -35.75 9.88 14.26
CA GLN A 177 -36.78 8.91 14.66
C GLN A 177 -36.69 8.50 16.14
N HIS A 178 -35.49 8.48 16.74
CA HIS A 178 -35.30 7.90 18.07
C HIS A 178 -34.78 8.89 19.13
N HIS A 179 -34.61 10.17 18.79
CA HIS A 179 -34.25 11.26 19.72
C HIS A 179 -33.08 10.99 20.71
N LEU A 180 -32.18 10.04 20.42
CA LEU A 180 -31.05 9.71 21.31
C LEU A 180 -30.13 10.91 21.63
N ALA A 181 -29.59 10.93 22.85
CA ALA A 181 -28.58 11.92 23.24
C ALA A 181 -27.33 11.85 22.34
N TRP A 182 -26.71 13.01 22.10
CA TRP A 182 -25.51 13.13 21.24
C TRP A 182 -24.37 12.17 21.66
N LYS A 183 -24.18 11.99 22.99
CA LYS A 183 -23.13 11.11 23.53
C LYS A 183 -23.34 9.66 23.12
N VAL A 184 -24.59 9.18 23.15
CA VAL A 184 -24.95 7.82 22.76
C VAL A 184 -24.80 7.62 21.25
N ARG A 185 -25.24 8.60 20.44
CA ARG A 185 -25.06 8.55 18.98
C ARG A 185 -23.58 8.51 18.55
N ARG A 186 -22.71 9.30 19.21
CA ARG A 186 -21.27 9.28 18.93
C ARG A 186 -20.63 7.93 19.28
N LYS A 187 -21.09 7.29 20.36
CA LYS A 187 -20.61 5.95 20.75
C LYS A 187 -21.06 4.89 19.74
N ILE A 188 -22.32 4.93 19.32
CA ILE A 188 -22.86 4.07 18.27
C ILE A 188 -22.10 4.25 16.95
N ASP A 189 -21.83 5.50 16.52
CA ASP A 189 -21.03 5.80 15.32
C ASP A 189 -19.61 5.19 15.39
N GLN A 190 -18.93 5.31 16.53
CA GLN A 190 -17.61 4.71 16.73
C GLN A 190 -17.65 3.18 16.68
N LEU A 191 -18.67 2.57 17.28
CA LEU A 191 -18.85 1.12 17.29
C LEU A 191 -19.18 0.58 15.90
N LEU A 192 -20.05 1.25 15.14
CA LEU A 192 -20.37 0.89 13.76
C LEU A 192 -19.15 1.01 12.83
N LYS A 193 -18.35 2.09 12.97
CA LYS A 193 -17.09 2.25 12.22
C LYS A 193 -16.11 1.11 12.52
N LYS A 194 -15.98 0.74 13.80
CA LYS A 194 -15.12 -0.39 14.21
C LYS A 194 -15.62 -1.72 13.65
N LYS A 195 -16.91 -2.02 13.77
CA LYS A 195 -17.54 -3.23 13.22
C LYS A 195 -17.32 -3.32 11.69
N ALA A 196 -17.63 -2.26 10.95
CA ALA A 196 -17.45 -2.22 9.50
C ALA A 196 -15.98 -2.42 9.09
N ALA A 197 -15.03 -1.83 9.81
CA ALA A 197 -13.61 -2.03 9.55
C ALA A 197 -13.13 -3.47 9.82
N LEU A 198 -13.70 -4.15 10.82
CA LEU A 198 -13.40 -5.53 11.16
C LEU A 198 -13.99 -6.52 10.15
N ILE A 199 -15.28 -6.37 9.81
CA ILE A 199 -15.94 -7.19 8.78
C ILE A 199 -15.23 -7.03 7.44
N ARG A 200 -14.81 -5.81 7.11
CA ARG A 200 -13.99 -5.55 5.93
C ARG A 200 -12.69 -6.37 5.93
N ARG A 201 -11.94 -6.33 7.02
CA ARG A 201 -10.68 -7.10 7.14
C ARG A 201 -10.92 -8.60 7.02
N LYS A 202 -12.04 -9.10 7.55
CA LYS A 202 -12.47 -10.49 7.41
C LYS A 202 -12.78 -10.84 5.95
N ASN A 203 -13.68 -10.09 5.32
CA ASN A 203 -14.19 -10.38 3.98
C ASN A 203 -13.13 -10.26 2.89
N TYR A 204 -12.14 -9.36 3.07
CA TYR A 204 -11.09 -9.16 2.09
C TYR A 204 -9.83 -9.97 2.35
N LEU A 205 -9.80 -10.83 3.38
CA LEU A 205 -8.62 -11.61 3.72
C LEU A 205 -8.13 -12.47 2.56
N SER A 206 -9.00 -13.31 2.00
CA SER A 206 -8.71 -14.17 0.84
C SER A 206 -8.33 -13.34 -0.39
N THR A 207 -9.08 -12.28 -0.66
CA THR A 207 -8.86 -11.35 -1.76
C THR A 207 -7.51 -10.65 -1.66
N SER A 208 -7.10 -10.18 -0.48
CA SER A 208 -5.81 -9.54 -0.25
C SER A 208 -4.64 -10.51 -0.47
N HIS A 209 -4.79 -11.79 -0.11
CA HIS A 209 -3.80 -12.82 -0.42
C HIS A 209 -3.63 -13.04 -1.94
N GLN A 210 -4.74 -13.14 -2.67
CA GLN A 210 -4.71 -13.27 -4.14
C GLN A 210 -4.13 -12.02 -4.80
N LEU A 211 -4.54 -10.82 -4.36
CA LEU A 211 -4.01 -9.54 -4.83
C LEU A 211 -2.49 -9.45 -4.61
N LEU A 212 -1.98 -9.91 -3.48
CA LEU A 212 -0.53 -9.98 -3.26
C LEU A 212 0.14 -10.92 -4.25
N HIS A 213 -0.44 -12.09 -4.54
CA HIS A 213 0.16 -13.02 -5.51
C HIS A 213 0.33 -12.35 -6.89
N TYR A 214 -0.75 -11.77 -7.43
CA TYR A 214 -0.69 -11.03 -8.70
C TYR A 214 0.22 -9.80 -8.65
N TRP A 215 0.26 -9.09 -7.52
CA TRP A 215 1.16 -7.96 -7.33
C TRP A 215 2.63 -8.38 -7.50
N HIS A 216 3.04 -9.52 -6.93
CA HIS A 216 4.41 -10.02 -7.10
C HIS A 216 4.72 -10.33 -8.58
N VAL A 217 3.76 -10.90 -9.31
CA VAL A 217 3.90 -11.25 -10.74
C VAL A 217 4.18 -10.03 -11.61
N VAL A 218 3.61 -8.86 -11.28
CA VAL A 218 3.81 -7.63 -12.07
C VAL A 218 4.99 -6.80 -11.56
N HIS A 219 5.09 -6.63 -10.24
CA HIS A 219 6.08 -5.74 -9.63
C HIS A 219 7.52 -6.25 -9.79
N ILE A 220 7.74 -7.57 -9.64
CA ILE A 220 9.09 -8.15 -9.69
C ILE A 220 9.71 -8.03 -11.10
N PRO A 221 9.05 -8.42 -12.21
CA PRO A 221 9.63 -8.27 -13.54
C PRO A 221 9.91 -6.82 -13.91
N LEU A 222 9.02 -5.88 -13.57
CA LEU A 222 9.24 -4.45 -13.80
C LEU A 222 10.49 -3.95 -13.07
N ALA A 223 10.66 -4.35 -11.81
CA ALA A 223 11.87 -4.03 -11.05
C ALA A 223 13.12 -4.62 -11.72
N ILE A 224 13.09 -5.86 -12.19
CA ILE A 224 14.21 -6.50 -12.90
C ILE A 224 14.59 -5.70 -14.15
N VAL A 225 13.61 -5.36 -15.00
CA VAL A 225 13.85 -4.56 -16.22
C VAL A 225 14.49 -3.22 -15.88
N MET A 226 13.99 -2.53 -14.86
CA MET A 226 14.56 -1.26 -14.39
C MET A 226 16.01 -1.42 -13.93
N PHE A 227 16.34 -2.47 -13.18
CA PHE A 227 17.73 -2.76 -12.77
C PHE A 227 18.63 -3.09 -13.96
N LEU A 228 18.14 -3.84 -14.95
CA LEU A 228 18.90 -4.14 -16.17
C LEU A 228 19.22 -2.86 -16.95
N ILE A 229 18.24 -1.97 -17.12
CA ILE A 229 18.45 -0.68 -17.80
C ILE A 229 19.44 0.19 -17.02
N MET A 230 19.36 0.21 -15.68
CA MET A 230 20.31 0.93 -14.84
C MET A 230 21.75 0.42 -15.04
N ILE A 231 21.97 -0.89 -15.03
CA ILE A 231 23.29 -1.48 -15.26
C ILE A 231 23.79 -1.11 -16.66
N LEU A 232 22.94 -1.27 -17.68
CA LEU A 232 23.28 -0.90 -19.05
C LEU A 232 23.65 0.58 -19.15
N HIS A 233 22.90 1.46 -18.51
CA HIS A 233 23.16 2.90 -18.49
C HIS A 233 24.54 3.21 -17.88
N ILE A 234 24.88 2.59 -16.75
CA ILE A 234 26.20 2.75 -16.10
C ILE A 234 27.31 2.25 -17.03
N VAL A 235 27.15 1.07 -17.65
CA VAL A 235 28.15 0.49 -18.56
C VAL A 235 28.36 1.37 -19.78
N VAL A 236 27.28 1.81 -20.45
CA VAL A 236 27.36 2.72 -21.61
C VAL A 236 28.02 4.03 -21.22
N TYR A 237 27.66 4.59 -20.06
CA TYR A 237 28.30 5.80 -19.56
C TYR A 237 29.82 5.61 -19.42
N TYR A 238 30.29 4.50 -18.82
CA TYR A 238 31.72 4.25 -18.67
C TYR A 238 32.43 3.91 -19.99
N LEU A 239 31.78 3.18 -20.89
CA LEU A 239 32.37 2.74 -22.17
C LEU A 239 32.51 3.91 -23.15
N PHE A 240 31.52 4.81 -23.18
CA PHE A 240 31.52 5.98 -24.05
C PHE A 240 31.95 7.27 -23.33
N ARG A 241 32.43 7.18 -22.09
CA ARG A 241 33.03 8.34 -21.42
C ARG A 241 34.26 8.74 -22.22
N PRO A 242 34.31 9.95 -22.82
CA PRO A 242 35.54 10.40 -23.45
C PRO A 242 36.59 10.48 -22.33
N VAL A 243 37.59 9.61 -22.41
CA VAL A 243 38.87 9.78 -21.71
C VAL A 243 39.49 11.02 -22.34
N HIS A 244 39.07 12.20 -21.91
CA HIS A 244 39.89 13.39 -22.08
C HIS A 244 40.84 13.38 -20.90
N SER A 245 42.05 12.97 -21.28
CA SER A 245 43.32 13.08 -20.58
C SER A 245 43.43 14.29 -19.67
N ILE A 246 44.14 14.05 -18.57
CA ILE A 246 44.91 14.98 -17.74
C ILE A 246 45.28 16.27 -18.49
#